data_AF-A0A7C9RFT7-F1
#
_entry.id   AF-A0A7C9RFT7-F1
#
_cell.length_a   1.000
_cell.length_b   1.000
_cell.length_c   1.000
_cell.angle_alpha   90.00
_cell.angle_beta   90.00
_cell.angle_gamma   90.00
#
_symmetry.space_group_name_H-M   'P 1'
#
loop_
_entity.id
_entity.type
_entity.pdbx_description
1 polymer ?
#
loop_
_entity_poly.entity_id
_entity_poly.type
_entity_poly.pdbx_seq_one_letter_code
_entity_poly.pdbx_strand_id
1 'polypeptide(L)'
;MSPEYLEHLANWIDPHGLWRKSPLDELTVEQSQQRDAGIALRRHAAHVRNLNSLLGTEYSLLITPLAHNVTRTTSWPTPERSAS
;
A
#
# COMPACT_ATOMS: atom_id res chain seq x y z
N MET A 1 9.85 4.23 8.13
CA MET A 1 9.08 3.00 8.44
C MET A 1 9.41 1.98 7.37
N SER A 2 9.79 0.74 7.72
CA SER A 2 10.17 -0.26 6.70
C SER A 2 8.95 -0.99 6.11
N PRO A 3 9.04 -1.48 4.87
CA PRO A 3 8.00 -2.36 4.30
C PRO A 3 7.70 -3.58 5.19
N GLU A 4 8.73 -4.17 5.79
CA GLU A 4 8.63 -5.38 6.62
C GLU A 4 7.85 -5.10 7.91
N TYR A 5 8.05 -3.92 8.51
CA TYR A 5 7.28 -3.50 9.68
C TYR A 5 5.79 -3.28 9.33
N LEU A 6 5.50 -2.69 8.18
CA LEU A 6 4.12 -2.52 7.70
C LEU A 6 3.44 -3.86 7.41
N GLU A 7 4.16 -4.83 6.83
CA GLU A 7 3.67 -6.19 6.64
C GLU A 7 3.42 -6.89 7.98
N HIS A 8 4.30 -6.70 8.96
CA HIS A 8 4.10 -7.22 10.30
C HIS A 8 2.83 -6.64 10.95
N LEU A 9 2.62 -5.32 10.89
CA LEU A 9 1.39 -4.68 11.37
C LEU A 9 0.15 -5.21 10.62
N ALA A 10 0.25 -5.43 9.31
CA ALA A 10 -0.86 -5.97 8.54
C ALA A 10 -1.25 -7.39 8.96
N ASN A 11 -0.27 -8.21 9.32
CA ASN A 11 -0.51 -9.56 9.85
C ASN A 11 -1.02 -9.51 11.30
N TRP A 12 -0.65 -8.51 12.08
CA TRP A 12 -1.16 -8.32 13.43
C TRP A 12 -2.64 -7.89 13.44
N ILE A 13 -3.03 -6.98 12.54
CA ILE A 13 -4.41 -6.48 12.44
C ILE A 13 -5.34 -7.47 11.74
N ASP A 14 -4.84 -8.21 10.74
CA ASP A 14 -5.59 -9.25 10.03
C ASP A 14 -4.89 -10.61 10.16
N PRO A 15 -4.92 -11.23 11.35
CA PRO A 15 -4.19 -12.46 11.64
C PRO A 15 -4.76 -13.69 10.93
N HIS A 16 -6.05 -13.64 10.58
CA HIS A 16 -6.73 -14.72 9.87
C HIS A 16 -6.63 -14.60 8.34
N GLY A 17 -5.95 -13.57 7.83
CA GLY A 17 -5.79 -13.35 6.40
C GLY A 17 -7.12 -13.16 5.68
N LEU A 18 -8.05 -12.42 6.31
CA LEU A 18 -9.38 -12.09 5.79
C LEU A 18 -9.30 -11.41 4.42
N TRP A 19 -8.18 -10.78 4.06
CA TRP A 19 -7.95 -10.24 2.71
C TRP A 19 -7.97 -11.30 1.60
N ARG A 20 -7.78 -12.59 1.92
CA ARG A 20 -7.84 -13.71 0.97
C ARG A 20 -9.24 -14.29 0.79
N LYS A 21 -10.17 -13.91 1.66
CA LYS A 21 -11.56 -14.36 1.58
C LYS A 21 -12.25 -13.79 0.34
N SER A 22 -13.26 -14.49 -0.15
CA SER A 22 -14.07 -14.02 -1.26
C SER A 22 -14.76 -12.70 -0.87
N PRO A 23 -14.93 -11.76 -1.80
CA PRO A 23 -15.79 -10.60 -1.58
C PRO A 23 -17.25 -10.97 -1.26
N LEU A 24 -17.66 -12.20 -1.58
CA LEU A 24 -18.99 -12.75 -1.28
C LEU A 24 -19.09 -13.38 0.10
N ASP A 25 -17.98 -13.54 0.82
CA ASP A 25 -18.01 -14.10 2.17
C ASP A 25 -18.61 -13.08 3.14
N GLU A 26 -19.59 -13.51 3.95
CA GLU A 26 -20.16 -12.68 4.99
C GLU A 26 -19.14 -12.49 6.12
N LEU A 27 -18.70 -11.24 6.31
CA LEU A 27 -17.83 -10.84 7.41
C LEU A 27 -18.63 -10.04 8.42
N THR A 28 -18.30 -10.19 9.70
CA THR A 28 -18.77 -9.24 10.71
C THR A 28 -18.19 -7.84 10.41
N VAL A 29 -18.81 -6.80 10.97
CA VAL A 29 -18.29 -5.41 10.83
C VAL A 29 -16.83 -5.33 11.26
N GLU A 30 -16.49 -5.95 12.39
CA GLU A 30 -15.12 -5.99 12.91
C GLU A 30 -14.16 -6.70 11.94
N GLN A 31 -14.56 -7.86 11.40
CA GLN A 31 -13.76 -8.59 10.42
C GLN A 31 -13.56 -7.79 9.12
N SER A 32 -14.58 -7.06 8.67
CA SER A 32 -14.46 -6.17 7.51
C SER A 32 -13.44 -5.06 7.79
N GLN A 33 -13.48 -4.44 8.97
CA GLN A 33 -12.53 -3.41 9.37
C GLN A 33 -11.09 -3.95 9.47
N GLN A 34 -10.91 -5.12 10.06
CA GLN A 34 -9.61 -5.81 10.13
C GLN A 34 -9.06 -6.09 8.73
N ARG A 35 -9.90 -6.64 7.84
CA ARG A 35 -9.55 -6.89 6.44
C ARG A 35 -9.10 -5.61 5.75
N ASP A 36 -9.90 -4.55 5.83
CA ASP A 36 -9.65 -3.31 5.11
C ASP A 36 -8.37 -2.62 5.61
N ALA A 37 -8.15 -2.59 6.93
CA ALA A 37 -6.92 -2.09 7.54
C ALA A 37 -5.69 -2.93 7.14
N GLY A 38 -5.81 -4.26 7.16
CA GLY A 38 -4.76 -5.17 6.71
C GLY A 38 -4.41 -4.99 5.23
N ILE A 39 -5.39 -4.75 4.37
CA ILE A 39 -5.17 -4.44 2.95
C ILE A 39 -4.47 -3.08 2.79
N ALA A 40 -4.91 -2.05 3.52
CA ALA A 40 -4.30 -0.73 3.47
C ALA A 40 -2.83 -0.76 3.86
N LEU A 41 -2.47 -1.47 4.94
CA LEU A 41 -1.10 -1.64 5.38
C LEU A 41 -0.23 -2.39 4.36
N ARG A 42 -0.73 -3.49 3.78
CA ARG A 42 0.01 -4.24 2.73
C ARG A 42 0.25 -3.40 1.48
N ARG A 43 -0.73 -2.59 1.08
CA ARG A 43 -0.55 -1.63 -0.03
C ARG A 43 0.49 -0.57 0.30
N HIS A 44 0.44 -0.01 1.50
CA HIS A 44 1.43 0.97 1.92
C HIS A 44 2.84 0.36 1.96
N ALA A 45 2.99 -0.89 2.44
CA ALA A 45 4.26 -1.62 2.39
C ALA A 45 4.79 -1.74 0.95
N ALA A 46 3.91 -2.07 -0.02
CA ALA A 46 4.27 -2.11 -1.42
C ALA A 46 4.70 -0.74 -1.97
N HIS A 47 3.99 0.35 -1.60
CA HIS A 47 4.39 1.70 -1.98
C HIS A 47 5.76 2.09 -1.42
N VAL A 48 6.02 1.81 -0.14
CA VAL A 48 7.32 2.08 0.50
C VAL A 48 8.43 1.23 -0.13
N ARG A 49 8.15 -0.03 -0.49
CA ARG A 49 9.12 -0.89 -1.19
C ARG A 49 9.49 -0.31 -2.55
N ASN A 50 8.50 0.13 -3.32
CA ASN A 50 8.74 0.78 -4.61
C ASN A 50 9.50 2.09 -4.42
N LEU A 51 9.14 2.90 -3.43
CA LEU A 51 9.86 4.14 -3.12
C LEU A 51 11.32 3.88 -2.75
N ASN A 52 11.57 2.88 -1.90
CA ASN A 52 12.92 2.48 -1.50
C ASN A 52 13.77 2.03 -2.69
N SER A 53 13.17 1.35 -3.67
CA SER A 53 13.88 0.95 -4.90
C SER A 53 14.29 2.12 -5.80
N LEU A 54 13.69 3.30 -5.62
CA LEU A 54 13.99 4.51 -6.38
C LEU A 54 14.96 5.46 -5.63
N LEU A 55 15.37 5.12 -4.40
CA LEU A 55 16.32 5.94 -3.65
C LEU A 55 17.66 6.02 -4.39
N GLY A 56 18.20 7.23 -4.48
CA GLY A 56 19.45 7.50 -5.21
C GLY A 56 19.29 7.51 -6.74
N THR A 57 18.07 7.35 -7.26
CA THR A 57 17.76 7.52 -8.68
C THR A 57 17.17 8.90 -8.96
N GLU A 58 17.10 9.28 -10.24
CA GLU A 58 16.41 10.50 -10.69
C GLU A 58 14.90 10.28 -10.92
N TYR A 59 14.30 9.24 -10.32
CA TYR A 59 12.90 8.89 -10.50
C TYR A 59 12.10 9.05 -9.21
N SER A 60 10.86 9.48 -9.38
CA SER A 60 9.84 9.59 -8.34
C SER A 60 8.78 8.51 -8.52
N LEU A 61 8.12 8.11 -7.43
CA LEU A 61 6.95 7.24 -7.49
C LEU A 61 5.68 8.07 -7.65
N LEU A 62 5.03 7.98 -8.81
CA LEU A 62 3.71 8.55 -9.03
C LEU A 62 2.63 7.56 -8.58
N ILE A 63 1.76 7.99 -7.66
CA ILE A 63 0.63 7.22 -7.17
C ILE A 63 -0.66 7.88 -7.65
N THR A 64 -1.40 7.21 -8.52
CA THR A 64 -2.69 7.69 -9.04
C THR A 64 -3.84 6.91 -8.40
N PRO A 65 -4.72 7.55 -7.63
CA PRO A 65 -5.94 6.90 -7.14
C PRO A 65 -6.90 6.66 -8.31
N LEU A 66 -7.35 5.41 -8.46
CA LEU A 66 -8.37 5.02 -9.44
C LEU A 66 -9.74 4.81 -8.79
N ALA A 67 -9.75 4.44 -7.51
CA ALA A 67 -10.93 4.32 -6.66
C ALA A 67 -10.53 4.48 -5.19
N HIS A 68 -11.51 4.49 -4.26
CA HIS A 68 -11.27 4.63 -2.82
C HIS A 68 -10.23 3.64 -2.27
N ASN A 69 -10.14 2.45 -2.87
CA ASN A 69 -9.24 1.38 -2.47
C ASN A 69 -8.41 0.86 -3.66
N VAL A 70 -8.19 1.64 -4.72
CA VAL A 70 -7.36 1.20 -5.85
C VAL A 70 -6.42 2.33 -6.22
N THR A 71 -5.12 2.02 -6.28
CA THR A 71 -4.11 2.93 -6.78
C THR A 71 -3.32 2.26 -7.89
N ARG A 72 -2.97 3.03 -8.92
CA ARG A 72 -1.95 2.67 -9.89
C ARG A 72 -0.66 3.36 -9.49
N THR A 73 0.46 2.64 -9.58
CA THR A 73 1.78 3.22 -9.32
C THR A 73 2.64 3.12 -10.57
N THR A 74 3.45 4.14 -10.82
CA THR A 74 4.46 4.15 -11.88
C THR A 74 5.66 4.97 -11.42
N SER A 75 6.86 4.57 -11.82
CA SER A 75 8.04 5.44 -11.72
C SER A 75 7.96 6.52 -12.80
N TRP A 76 8.36 7.74 -12.48
CA TRP A 76 8.40 8.86 -13.41
C TRP A 76 9.67 9.69 -13.18
N PRO A 77 10.32 10.24 -14.22
CA PRO A 77 11.46 11.14 -14.02
C PRO A 77 11.11 12.28 -13.06
N THR A 78 11.96 12.49 -12.06
CA THR A 78 11.84 13.61 -11.13
C THR A 78 12.07 14.89 -11.93
N PRO A 79 11.12 15.84 -11.97
CA PRO A 79 11.32 17.08 -12.69
C PRO A 79 12.50 17.84 -12.09
N GLU A 80 13.32 18.47 -12.95
CA GLU A 80 14.36 19.37 -12.49
C GLU A 80 13.73 20.42 -11.55
N ARG A 81 14.38 20.70 -10.42
CA ARG A 81 13.98 21.79 -9.54
C ARG A 81 13.87 23.03 -10.42
N SER A 82 12.65 23.53 -10.62
CA SER A 82 12.46 24.82 -11.28
C SER A 82 13.30 25.83 -10.51
N ALA A 83 14.39 26.30 -11.11
CA ALA A 83 15.23 27.33 -10.55
C ALA A 83 14.30 28.52 -10.23
N SER A 84 14.07 28.73 -8.94
CA SER A 84 13.31 29.85 -8.40
C SER A 84 14.28 30.98 -8.10
#